data_AF-M1DFM4-F1
#
_entry.id   AF-M1DFM4-F1
#
_cell.length_a   1.000
_cell.length_b   1.000
_cell.length_c   1.000
_cell.angle_alpha   90.00
_cell.angle_beta   90.00
_cell.angle_gamma   90.00
#
_symmetry.space_group_name_H-M   'P 1'
#
loop_
_entity.id
_entity.type
_entity.pdbx_description
1 polymer ?
#
loop_
_entity_poly.entity_id
_entity_poly.type
_entity_poly.pdbx_seq_one_letter_code
_entity_poly.pdbx_strand_id
1 'polypeptide(L)'
;MSTCNSIDDDTCSGVGCCMTSIPNGAWNVTITLRSYYNHTYVKDNPSCSYAFVVQEANFSYSKNYLRSLEDNEELPLVLDWVIGEETCEIAKTNSTTYGCKSNNSDCLENSIGYRCSCMQGYDGNPYLKDGYQGMYM
;
A
#
# COMPACT_ATOMS: atom_id res chain seq x y z
N MET A 1 -27.89 0.29 7.42
CA MET A 1 -28.03 -1.18 7.34
C MET A 1 -27.15 -1.64 6.18
N SER A 2 -26.12 -2.44 6.44
CA SER A 2 -25.36 -3.09 5.36
C SER A 2 -26.20 -4.27 4.86
N THR A 3 -26.85 -4.07 3.72
CA THR A 3 -27.63 -5.09 3.04
C THR A 3 -26.78 -5.65 1.91
N CYS A 4 -26.22 -6.84 2.10
CA CYS A 4 -25.45 -7.56 1.06
C CYS A 4 -26.26 -7.79 -0.24
N ASN A 5 -27.59 -7.64 -0.17
CA ASN A 5 -28.51 -7.86 -1.28
C ASN A 5 -28.94 -6.58 -2.03
N SER A 6 -28.47 -5.40 -1.63
CA SER A 6 -28.83 -4.12 -2.28
C SER A 6 -27.63 -3.35 -2.83
N ILE A 7 -26.46 -3.98 -2.90
CA ILE A 7 -25.26 -3.41 -3.51
C ILE A 7 -25.34 -3.73 -5.00
N ASP A 8 -25.04 -2.77 -5.87
CA ASP A 8 -24.98 -2.98 -7.32
C ASP A 8 -23.79 -3.89 -7.68
N ASP A 9 -23.89 -4.67 -8.75
CA ASP A 9 -22.82 -5.62 -9.17
C ASP A 9 -21.47 -4.91 -9.44
N ASP A 10 -21.52 -3.63 -9.80
CA ASP A 10 -20.36 -2.94 -10.37
C ASP A 10 -19.70 -1.90 -9.46
N THR A 11 -20.23 -1.62 -8.25
CA THR A 11 -19.69 -0.52 -7.41
C THR A 11 -19.58 -0.84 -5.92
N CYS A 12 -18.42 -0.52 -5.34
CA CYS A 12 -18.12 -0.63 -3.91
C CYS A 12 -17.94 0.78 -3.30
N SER A 13 -19.05 1.45 -2.99
CA SER A 13 -19.03 2.81 -2.41
C SER A 13 -20.23 3.04 -1.47
N GLY A 14 -20.17 2.53 -0.23
CA GLY A 14 -21.18 2.85 0.77
C GLY A 14 -21.33 1.84 1.91
N VAL A 15 -22.58 1.48 2.22
CA VAL A 15 -22.91 0.67 3.39
C VAL A 15 -22.68 -0.82 3.11
N GLY A 16 -21.56 -1.34 3.60
CA GLY A 16 -21.17 -2.75 3.45
C GLY A 16 -19.90 -2.98 2.62
N CYS A 17 -19.47 -1.98 1.84
CA CYS A 17 -18.21 -2.01 1.08
C CYS A 17 -17.74 -0.57 0.83
N CYS A 18 -16.43 -0.33 0.94
CA CYS A 18 -15.82 0.94 0.60
C CYS A 18 -14.47 0.69 -0.08
N MET A 19 -14.25 1.32 -1.23
CA MET A 19 -12.97 1.37 -1.92
C MET A 19 -12.54 2.82 -2.07
N THR A 20 -11.27 3.11 -1.80
CA THR A 20 -10.69 4.43 -1.98
C THR A 20 -9.20 4.31 -2.31
N SER A 21 -8.69 5.25 -3.10
CA SER A 21 -7.25 5.42 -3.31
C SER A 21 -6.58 5.98 -2.05
N ILE A 22 -5.34 5.60 -1.79
CA ILE A 22 -4.49 6.25 -0.77
C ILE A 22 -4.09 7.63 -1.32
N PRO A 23 -4.34 8.72 -0.59
CA PRO A 23 -3.97 10.05 -1.08
C PRO A 23 -2.44 10.22 -1.09
N ASN A 24 -1.94 10.94 -2.09
CA ASN A 24 -0.52 11.30 -2.17
C ASN A 24 -0.07 12.06 -0.91
N GLY A 25 1.10 11.72 -0.40
CA GLY A 25 1.65 12.33 0.81
C GLY A 25 1.01 11.83 2.12
N ALA A 26 0.25 10.73 2.10
CA ALA A 26 -0.20 10.08 3.32
C ALA A 26 0.98 9.46 4.10
N TRP A 27 1.24 9.99 5.30
CA TRP A 27 2.25 9.44 6.23
C TRP A 27 1.73 8.26 7.04
N ASN A 28 0.41 8.23 7.28
CA ASN A 28 -0.26 7.19 8.01
C ASN A 28 -1.62 6.92 7.38
N VAL A 29 -1.90 5.64 7.14
CA VAL A 29 -3.22 5.17 6.68
C VAL A 29 -3.74 4.23 7.75
N THR A 30 -4.77 4.67 8.48
CA THR A 30 -5.46 3.83 9.46
C THR A 30 -6.80 3.38 8.88
N ILE A 31 -6.99 2.07 8.75
CA ILE A 31 -8.25 1.50 8.28
C ILE A 31 -8.99 0.91 9.48
N THR A 32 -10.21 1.40 9.74
CA THR A 32 -11.05 0.92 10.83
C THR A 32 -12.34 0.35 10.27
N LEU A 33 -12.63 -0.91 10.63
CA LEU A 33 -13.90 -1.54 10.33
C LEU A 33 -14.82 -1.44 11.54
N ARG A 34 -16.04 -0.93 11.33
CA ARG A 34 -17.01 -0.78 12.41
C ARG A 34 -18.38 -1.27 11.98
N SER A 35 -18.99 -2.09 12.82
CA SER A 35 -20.41 -2.41 12.73
C SER A 35 -21.19 -1.57 13.75
N TYR A 36 -22.28 -0.95 13.30
CA TYR A 36 -23.14 -0.12 14.16
C TYR A 36 -23.81 -0.92 15.29
N TYR A 37 -24.17 -2.18 15.03
CA TYR A 37 -24.83 -3.06 15.98
C TYR A 37 -23.98 -4.28 16.37
N ASN A 38 -22.64 -4.18 16.30
CA ASN A 38 -21.74 -5.30 16.60
C ASN A 38 -22.19 -6.64 15.97
N HIS A 39 -22.56 -6.61 14.68
CA HIS A 39 -23.07 -7.75 13.91
C HIS A 39 -24.32 -8.46 14.46
N THR A 40 -25.03 -7.90 15.44
CA THR A 40 -26.22 -8.50 16.10
C THR A 40 -27.34 -8.90 15.12
N TYR A 41 -27.47 -8.17 14.00
CA TYR A 41 -28.51 -8.40 12.99
C TYR A 41 -27.99 -9.04 11.69
N VAL A 42 -26.72 -9.47 11.65
CA VAL A 42 -26.13 -10.14 10.49
C VAL A 42 -26.37 -11.64 10.65
N LYS A 43 -27.18 -12.21 9.74
CA LYS A 43 -27.54 -13.63 9.77
C LYS A 43 -26.63 -14.51 8.91
N ASP A 44 -25.79 -13.89 8.08
CA ASP A 44 -24.86 -14.57 7.19
C ASP A 44 -23.53 -14.87 7.90
N ASN A 45 -22.99 -16.07 7.67
CA ASN A 45 -21.74 -16.56 8.25
C ASN A 45 -20.65 -16.59 7.14
N PRO A 46 -19.46 -15.99 7.33
CA PRO A 46 -18.97 -15.38 8.57
C PRO A 46 -19.44 -13.94 8.79
N SER A 47 -19.64 -13.60 10.06
CA SER A 47 -19.89 -12.24 10.56
C SER A 47 -18.64 -11.32 10.54
N CYS A 48 -17.55 -11.76 9.91
CA CYS A 48 -16.29 -11.03 9.90
C CYS A 48 -16.32 -9.90 8.86
N SER A 49 -15.64 -8.80 9.18
CA SER A 49 -15.34 -7.75 8.21
C SER A 49 -13.84 -7.74 7.98
N TYR A 50 -13.41 -7.55 6.74
CA TYR A 50 -12.00 -7.48 6.38
C TYR A 50 -11.73 -6.16 5.64
N ALA A 51 -10.46 -5.77 5.62
CA ALA A 51 -9.95 -4.63 4.88
C ALA A 51 -8.54 -4.97 4.41
N PHE A 52 -8.18 -4.49 3.24
CA PHE A 52 -6.87 -4.71 2.64
C PHE A 52 -6.49 -3.54 1.74
N VAL A 53 -5.21 -3.47 1.40
CA VAL A 53 -4.67 -2.56 0.39
C VAL A 53 -4.16 -3.42 -0.76
N VAL A 54 -4.52 -3.05 -1.98
CA VAL A 54 -4.17 -3.79 -3.19
C VAL A 54 -3.75 -2.83 -4.29
N GLN A 55 -2.89 -3.28 -5.18
CA GLN A 55 -2.54 -2.58 -6.40
C GLN A 55 -3.79 -2.46 -7.29
N GLU A 56 -4.17 -1.22 -7.60
CA GLU A 56 -5.39 -0.89 -8.36
C GLU A 56 -5.50 -1.66 -9.68
N ALA A 57 -4.41 -1.74 -10.45
CA ALA A 57 -4.39 -2.41 -11.76
C ALA A 57 -4.64 -3.93 -11.70
N ASN A 58 -4.43 -4.56 -10.54
CA ASN A 58 -4.59 -6.00 -10.34
C ASN A 58 -5.85 -6.36 -9.54
N PHE A 59 -6.75 -5.40 -9.32
CA PHE A 59 -7.98 -5.64 -8.57
C PHE A 59 -9.22 -5.25 -9.37
N SER A 60 -10.18 -6.16 -9.45
CA SER A 60 -11.52 -5.90 -9.99
C SER A 60 -12.54 -6.32 -8.96
N TYR A 61 -13.42 -5.40 -8.57
CA TYR A 61 -14.44 -5.69 -7.58
C TYR A 61 -15.41 -6.77 -8.07
N SER A 62 -15.86 -7.60 -7.13
CA SER A 62 -16.90 -8.61 -7.30
C SER A 62 -17.68 -8.70 -5.99
N LYS A 63 -19.00 -8.92 -6.09
CA LYS A 63 -19.85 -9.15 -4.91
C LYS A 63 -19.42 -10.35 -4.07
N ASN A 64 -18.73 -11.33 -4.65
CA ASN A 64 -18.22 -12.48 -3.91
C ASN A 64 -17.29 -12.06 -2.78
N TYR A 65 -16.50 -11.01 -3.01
CA TYR A 65 -15.62 -10.47 -1.99
C TYR A 65 -16.40 -10.17 -0.71
N LEU A 66 -17.61 -9.61 -0.77
CA LEU A 66 -18.43 -9.31 0.41
C LEU A 66 -18.64 -10.50 1.36
N ARG A 67 -18.58 -11.73 0.87
CA ARG A 67 -18.73 -12.96 1.67
C ARG A 67 -17.41 -13.62 2.02
N SER A 68 -16.46 -13.61 1.08
CA SER A 68 -15.16 -14.26 1.22
C SER A 68 -14.17 -13.59 0.29
N LEU A 69 -12.89 -13.49 0.68
CA LEU A 69 -11.82 -13.09 -0.23
C LEU A 69 -11.54 -14.13 -1.34
N GLU A 70 -12.33 -15.22 -1.36
CA GLU A 70 -12.02 -16.45 -2.09
C GLU A 70 -10.66 -17.00 -1.63
N ASP A 71 -10.06 -17.97 -2.31
CA ASP A 71 -8.71 -18.48 -1.96
C ASP A 71 -7.60 -17.43 -2.25
N ASN A 72 -7.95 -16.17 -2.54
CA ASN A 72 -7.02 -15.07 -2.81
C ASN A 72 -6.61 -14.37 -1.50
N GLU A 73 -5.97 -15.12 -0.61
CA GLU A 73 -5.42 -14.56 0.64
C GLU A 73 -4.20 -13.66 0.40
N GLU A 74 -3.58 -13.75 -0.78
CA GLU A 74 -2.44 -12.93 -1.19
C GLU A 74 -2.83 -11.99 -2.32
N LEU A 75 -2.94 -10.70 -2.01
CA LEU A 75 -3.21 -9.64 -2.98
C LEU A 75 -1.95 -8.81 -3.23
N PRO A 76 -1.62 -8.48 -4.51
CA PRO A 76 -0.42 -7.72 -4.81
C PRO A 76 -0.52 -6.30 -4.26
N LEU A 77 0.55 -5.83 -3.65
CA LEU A 77 0.67 -4.47 -3.13
C LEU A 77 1.88 -3.79 -3.74
N VAL A 78 1.66 -2.60 -4.29
CA VAL A 78 2.73 -1.68 -4.70
C VAL A 78 2.49 -0.36 -4.00
N LEU A 79 3.52 0.15 -3.35
CA LEU A 79 3.48 1.45 -2.67
C LEU A 79 4.48 2.38 -3.35
N ASP A 80 4.06 3.62 -3.55
CA ASP A 80 4.99 4.72 -3.83
C ASP A 80 5.22 5.47 -2.52
N TRP A 81 6.49 5.69 -2.18
CA TRP A 81 6.88 6.33 -0.94
C TRP A 81 8.06 7.28 -1.11
N VAL A 82 8.23 8.13 -0.10
CA VAL A 82 9.36 9.03 0.07
C VAL A 82 9.87 8.94 1.50
N ILE A 83 11.11 9.32 1.72
CA ILE A 83 11.76 9.36 3.03
C ILE A 83 11.84 10.81 3.48
N GLY A 84 11.35 11.07 4.68
CA GLY A 84 11.47 12.36 5.36
C GLY A 84 10.76 13.50 4.62
N GLU A 85 11.04 14.72 5.10
CA GLU A 85 10.60 15.98 4.48
C GLU A 85 11.76 16.78 3.88
N GLU A 86 12.93 16.16 3.78
CA GLU A 86 14.19 16.80 3.45
C GLU A 86 14.60 16.58 1.99
N THR A 87 15.37 17.51 1.45
CA THR A 87 16.02 17.35 0.15
C THR A 87 17.14 16.34 0.23
N CYS A 88 17.58 15.84 -0.93
CA CYS A 88 18.71 14.91 -0.99
C CYS A 88 20.00 15.51 -0.42
N GLU A 89 20.22 16.81 -0.66
CA GLU A 89 21.39 17.53 -0.12
C GLU A 89 21.40 17.51 1.41
N ILE A 90 20.27 17.82 2.04
CA ILE A 90 20.14 17.85 3.50
C ILE A 90 20.24 16.44 4.07
N ALA A 91 19.53 15.47 3.48
CA ALA A 91 19.50 14.09 3.95
C ALA A 91 20.90 13.45 3.99
N LYS A 92 21.73 13.73 2.99
CA LYS A 92 23.11 13.21 2.90
C LYS A 92 24.03 13.72 4.02
N THR A 93 23.69 14.84 4.68
CA THR A 93 24.51 15.39 5.78
C THR A 93 24.45 14.53 7.04
N ASN A 94 23.36 13.79 7.26
CA ASN A 94 23.19 12.90 8.41
C ASN A 94 23.21 11.43 7.97
N SER A 95 24.41 10.85 7.94
CA SER A 95 24.63 9.45 7.54
C SER A 95 23.87 8.43 8.40
N THR A 96 23.49 8.79 9.62
CA THR A 96 22.75 7.91 10.53
C THR A 96 21.30 7.74 10.04
N THR A 97 20.65 8.86 9.68
CA THR A 97 19.23 8.88 9.25
C THR A 97 19.05 8.71 7.74
N TYR A 98 20.08 8.97 6.94
CA TYR A 98 20.02 8.87 5.48
C TYR A 98 19.58 7.47 5.00
N GLY A 99 18.54 7.39 4.18
CA GLY A 99 17.90 6.13 3.80
C GLY A 99 18.59 5.33 2.70
N CYS A 100 19.38 5.97 1.84
CA CYS A 100 20.05 5.27 0.73
C CYS A 100 21.36 4.66 1.22
N LYS A 101 21.26 3.43 1.74
CA LYS A 101 22.39 2.76 2.40
C LYS A 101 23.34 2.04 1.44
N SER A 102 22.90 1.74 0.20
CA SER A 102 23.76 1.10 -0.79
C SER A 102 24.81 2.08 -1.32
N ASN A 103 26.06 1.60 -1.48
CA ASN A 103 27.13 2.40 -2.09
C ASN A 103 26.86 2.72 -3.58
N ASN A 104 26.07 1.89 -4.25
CA ASN A 104 25.70 2.05 -5.66
C ASN A 104 24.27 2.59 -5.81
N SER A 105 23.82 3.38 -4.83
CA SER A 105 22.53 4.06 -4.88
C SER A 105 22.67 5.55 -5.00
N ASP A 106 21.70 6.17 -5.64
CA ASP A 106 21.54 7.61 -5.70
C ASP A 106 20.24 8.06 -5.02
N CYS A 107 20.23 9.31 -4.61
CA CYS A 107 19.10 9.99 -4.02
C CYS A 107 18.35 10.78 -5.09
N LEU A 108 17.06 10.52 -5.21
CA LEU A 108 16.16 11.24 -6.12
C LEU A 108 15.22 12.11 -5.30
N GLU A 109 15.27 13.41 -5.55
CA GLU A 109 14.32 14.35 -4.96
C GLU A 109 12.90 14.08 -5.49
N ASN A 110 11.94 14.26 -4.60
CA ASN A 110 10.52 14.16 -4.86
C ASN A 110 9.82 15.35 -4.18
N SER A 111 8.54 15.58 -4.47
CA SER A 111 7.82 16.80 -4.11
C SER A 111 7.92 17.22 -2.63
N ILE A 112 8.00 16.25 -1.72
CA ILE A 112 8.02 16.49 -0.27
C ILE A 112 9.15 15.74 0.44
N GLY A 113 10.10 15.13 -0.26
CA GLY A 113 11.13 14.28 0.35
C GLY A 113 12.00 13.65 -0.71
N TYR A 114 12.62 12.51 -0.41
CA TYR A 114 13.46 11.81 -1.39
C TYR A 114 13.18 10.31 -1.46
N ARG A 115 13.62 9.67 -2.54
CA ARG A 115 13.67 8.21 -2.65
C ARG A 115 15.05 7.76 -3.09
N CYS A 116 15.35 6.48 -2.88
CA CYS A 116 16.61 5.90 -3.32
C CYS A 116 16.40 5.14 -4.62
N SER A 117 17.38 5.21 -5.51
CA SER A 117 17.42 4.46 -6.76
C SER A 117 18.79 3.84 -6.95
N CYS A 118 18.87 2.74 -7.70
CA CYS A 118 20.16 2.20 -8.10
C CYS A 118 20.80 3.12 -9.15
N MET A 119 22.12 3.31 -9.05
CA MET A 119 22.88 4.01 -10.08
C MET A 119 22.78 3.24 -11.41
N GLN A 120 22.98 3.94 -12.53
CA GLN A 120 22.94 3.33 -13.85
C GLN A 120 23.91 2.13 -13.93
N GLY A 121 23.40 0.98 -14.39
CA GLY A 121 24.15 -0.27 -14.49
C GLY A 121 24.07 -1.16 -13.25
N TYR A 122 23.40 -0.73 -12.17
CA TYR A 122 23.17 -1.54 -10.98
C TYR A 122 21.69 -1.88 -10.82
N ASP A 123 21.42 -3.07 -10.28
CA ASP A 123 20.08 -3.54 -9.94
C ASP A 123 20.03 -4.10 -8.52
N GLY A 124 18.85 -4.08 -7.92
CA GLY A 124 18.59 -4.53 -6.55
C GLY A 124 17.93 -3.47 -5.68
N ASN A 125 18.10 -3.59 -4.36
CA ASN A 125 17.48 -2.72 -3.37
C ASN A 125 18.45 -1.60 -2.93
N PRO A 126 18.21 -0.33 -3.33
CA PRO A 126 19.11 0.79 -2.99
C PRO A 126 19.09 1.18 -1.51
N TYR A 127 18.11 0.69 -0.74
CA TYR A 127 17.96 0.96 0.69
C TYR A 127 18.78 -0.01 1.57
N LEU A 128 19.37 -1.06 0.99
CA LEU A 128 20.17 -2.05 1.70
C LEU A 128 21.66 -1.90 1.33
N LYS A 129 22.54 -1.96 2.33
CA LYS A 129 23.99 -1.77 2.15
C LYS A 129 24.61 -2.74 1.12
N ASP A 130 24.17 -4.00 1.16
CA ASP A 130 24.56 -5.07 0.24
C ASP A 130 23.38 -5.49 -0.66
N GLY A 131 22.46 -4.56 -0.94
CA GLY A 131 21.19 -4.83 -1.62
C GLY A 131 21.29 -5.14 -3.11
N TYR A 132 22.48 -5.23 -3.67
CA TYR A 132 22.70 -5.47 -5.10
C TYR A 132 23.17 -6.91 -5.34
N GLN A 133 22.73 -7.49 -6.45
CA GLN A 133 23.44 -8.60 -7.06
C GLN A 133 24.29 -7.98 -8.16
N GLY A 134 25.62 -8.06 -8.04
CA GLY A 134 26.51 -7.46 -9.02
C GLY A 134 26.25 -8.04 -10.40
N MET A 135 25.74 -7.24 -11.33
CA MET A 135 25.63 -7.61 -12.74
C MET A 135 26.68 -6.80 -13.49
N TYR A 136 27.88 -7.38 -13.63
CA TYR A 136 28.83 -6.95 -14.64
C TYR A 136 28.19 -7.25 -16.01
N MET A 137 27.86 -6.22 -16.78
CA MET A 137 27.84 -6.31 -18.24
C MET A 137 29.12 -5.70 -18.77
#